data_AF-A0AAF3EY18-F1
#
_entry.id   AF-A0AAF3EY18-F1
#
_cell.length_a   1.000
_cell.length_b   1.000
_cell.length_c   1.000
_cell.angle_alpha   90.00
_cell.angle_beta   90.00
_cell.angle_gamma   90.00
#
_symmetry.space_group_name_H-M   'P 1'
#
loop_
_entity.id
_entity.type
_entity.pdbx_description
1 polymer ?
#
loop_
_entity_poly.entity_id
_entity_poly.type
_entity_poly.pdbx_seq_one_letter_code
_entity_poly.pdbx_strand_id
1 'polypeptide(L)'
;MRISSQKYGFLVLLIFPILWFIAPCHRPSLSVKYLSPQKKTHGIHKPQVMSTMRATVQQTLKVVKPIMVTKKPITGCKPAELPDQDLYRKILQDHEKFILKAPKPPSPNTTFVVFVIHSVNNTKVRKEIRETWLNPNESKVIRNGSAQYYFIVGKPRNPENLFESDVLYTNISEIYPNLVLKELIAYLWLVKHKKNGQMLKIDGKDTVANLDRLSSQVKWNEQKISCLLWDPVQPNRNICSPWYVPLKHYYKPVYPRYCGGPAYMIPIRQLKKLLSHASNHSALVVEDVFFTGVLAFKARVKRKNLGEIFRTYCPQRKAKTLKIFQRRAIACSKSKKMVTSVLSRHCYNRKRKEIWDLLKNGTCT
;
A
#
# COMPACT_ATOMS: atom_id res chain seq x y z
N MET A 1 52.72 -33.05 28.96
CA MET A 1 53.73 -33.57 28.01
C MET A 1 53.54 -32.79 26.71
N ARG A 2 54.49 -31.93 26.32
CA ARG A 2 55.65 -32.23 25.43
C ARG A 2 55.18 -32.76 24.06
N ILE A 3 55.15 -31.96 22.99
CA ILE A 3 56.26 -31.32 22.20
C ILE A 3 56.99 -32.32 21.30
N SER A 4 56.82 -32.18 19.98
CA SER A 4 57.84 -32.08 18.90
C SER A 4 57.11 -32.23 17.54
N SER A 5 57.21 -31.41 16.47
CA SER A 5 58.31 -30.66 15.83
C SER A 5 59.25 -31.58 15.00
N GLN A 6 59.74 -31.28 13.78
CA GLN A 6 59.93 -30.02 13.01
C GLN A 6 60.15 -30.25 11.48
N LYS A 7 59.81 -29.24 10.63
CA LYS A 7 60.49 -28.77 9.36
C LYS A 7 60.64 -29.77 8.18
N TYR A 8 60.96 -29.41 6.91
CA TYR A 8 61.52 -28.20 6.23
C TYR A 8 60.73 -27.88 4.92
N GLY A 9 60.60 -26.61 4.46
CA GLY A 9 61.48 -25.91 3.49
C GLY A 9 60.82 -25.87 2.08
N PHE A 10 60.89 -24.89 1.18
CA PHE A 10 61.69 -23.66 0.93
C PHE A 10 60.75 -22.57 0.28
N LEU A 11 60.90 -21.24 0.53
CA LEU A 11 61.50 -20.19 -0.34
C LEU A 11 60.75 -19.93 -1.69
N VAL A 12 60.51 -18.72 -2.25
CA VAL A 12 61.04 -17.34 -2.11
C VAL A 12 59.90 -16.28 -2.30
N LEU A 13 60.14 -15.07 -1.78
CA LEU A 13 59.43 -13.79 -1.98
C LEU A 13 58.89 -13.46 -3.39
N LEU A 14 57.86 -12.60 -3.45
CA LEU A 14 57.98 -11.28 -4.10
C LEU A 14 56.90 -10.27 -3.61
N ILE A 15 57.28 -8.99 -3.59
CA ILE A 15 56.51 -7.82 -3.13
C ILE A 15 55.80 -7.17 -4.33
N PHE A 16 54.59 -6.59 -4.16
CA PHE A 16 54.10 -5.30 -4.74
C PHE A 16 52.57 -5.07 -4.49
N PRO A 17 51.96 -3.88 -4.72
CA PRO A 17 51.39 -3.13 -3.60
C PRO A 17 49.86 -2.91 -3.63
N ILE A 18 49.40 -2.18 -2.62
CA ILE A 18 48.08 -1.53 -2.55
C ILE A 18 47.90 -0.56 -3.73
N LEU A 19 46.77 -0.63 -4.44
CA LEU A 19 46.03 0.55 -4.91
C LEU A 19 44.57 0.23 -5.27
N TRP A 20 43.69 1.21 -5.05
CA TRP A 20 42.27 1.15 -5.40
C TRP A 20 42.03 1.01 -6.90
N PHE A 21 41.00 0.26 -7.28
CA PHE A 21 40.10 0.69 -8.35
C PHE A 21 38.62 0.40 -8.01
N ILE A 22 37.82 1.46 -8.08
CA ILE A 22 36.36 1.40 -7.96
C ILE A 22 35.79 1.06 -9.34
N ALA A 23 35.11 -0.07 -9.48
CA ALA A 23 34.40 -0.45 -10.70
C ALA A 23 32.90 -0.67 -10.42
N PRO A 24 31.99 0.19 -10.91
CA PRO A 24 30.56 0.07 -10.65
C PRO A 24 29.89 -0.93 -11.60
N CYS A 25 29.18 -1.93 -11.05
CA CYS A 25 28.35 -2.85 -11.82
C CYS A 25 27.29 -2.09 -12.65
N HIS A 26 27.46 -2.08 -13.97
CA HIS A 26 26.49 -1.56 -14.91
C HIS A 26 25.19 -2.37 -14.87
N ARG A 27 24.05 -1.67 -14.78
CA ARG A 27 22.76 -2.19 -15.27
C ARG A 27 22.60 -1.75 -16.72
N PRO A 28 22.14 -2.61 -17.65
CA PRO A 28 21.73 -2.14 -18.96
C PRO A 28 20.51 -1.21 -18.81
N SER A 29 20.65 0.03 -19.27
CA SER A 29 19.56 1.00 -19.28
C SER A 29 18.90 1.02 -20.66
N LEU A 30 17.67 0.51 -20.73
CA LEU A 30 16.81 0.69 -21.90
C LEU A 30 16.22 2.12 -21.86
N SER A 31 16.97 3.08 -22.38
CA SER A 31 16.51 4.46 -22.54
C SER A 31 15.63 4.58 -23.79
N VAL A 32 14.30 4.62 -23.61
CA VAL A 32 13.37 4.98 -24.68
C VAL A 32 13.41 6.51 -24.86
N LYS A 33 14.22 6.98 -25.81
CA LYS A 33 14.22 8.39 -26.22
C LYS A 33 12.94 8.69 -27.00
N TYR A 34 12.06 9.52 -26.44
CA TYR A 34 11.03 10.20 -27.23
C TYR A 34 11.70 11.30 -28.07
N LEU A 35 11.65 11.17 -29.40
CA LEU A 35 11.98 12.25 -30.32
C LEU A 35 10.75 13.16 -30.49
N SER A 36 10.91 14.45 -30.22
CA SER A 36 9.95 15.47 -30.62
C SER A 36 10.18 15.88 -32.08
N PRO A 37 9.13 16.21 -32.85
CA PRO A 37 9.31 16.69 -34.23
C PRO A 37 9.74 18.16 -34.22
N GLN A 38 10.93 18.46 -34.74
CA GLN A 38 11.26 19.83 -35.16
C GLN A 38 10.67 20.12 -36.54
N LYS A 39 10.10 21.32 -36.71
CA LYS A 39 9.67 21.84 -38.01
C LYS A 39 10.89 22.26 -38.84
N LYS A 40 10.98 21.78 -40.08
CA LYS A 40 11.62 22.50 -41.21
C LYS A 40 10.78 22.30 -42.49
N THR A 41 10.96 23.20 -43.44
CA THR A 41 10.00 23.53 -44.52
C THR A 41 10.55 23.25 -45.93
N HIS A 42 9.59 23.15 -46.87
CA HIS A 42 9.74 23.19 -48.35
C HIS A 42 10.25 21.92 -49.06
N GLY A 43 9.77 21.75 -50.30
CA GLY A 43 10.13 20.65 -51.23
C GLY A 43 8.90 19.97 -51.86
N ILE A 44 8.55 20.36 -53.07
CA ILE A 44 7.46 19.76 -53.87
C ILE A 44 7.94 18.43 -54.46
N HIS A 45 7.18 17.34 -54.28
CA HIS A 45 6.77 16.39 -55.33
C HIS A 45 5.99 15.18 -54.77
N LYS A 46 5.01 14.72 -55.56
CA LYS A 46 4.28 13.44 -55.51
C LYS A 46 4.04 13.02 -56.98
N PRO A 47 3.67 11.77 -57.30
CA PRO A 47 3.53 10.58 -56.44
C PRO A 47 4.11 9.27 -57.04
N GLN A 48 4.82 8.41 -56.28
CA GLN A 48 4.97 6.99 -56.70
C GLN A 48 5.40 5.94 -55.64
N VAL A 49 5.07 6.11 -54.34
CA VAL A 49 5.37 5.08 -53.32
C VAL A 49 4.18 4.82 -52.38
N MET A 50 3.12 4.19 -52.90
CA MET A 50 1.93 3.76 -52.12
C MET A 50 1.56 2.27 -52.30
N SER A 51 2.38 1.50 -53.01
CA SER A 51 2.21 0.04 -53.20
C SER A 51 3.11 -0.79 -52.28
N THR A 52 4.34 -0.36 -52.02
CA THR A 52 5.36 -1.15 -51.28
C THR A 52 5.24 -1.13 -49.77
N MET A 53 4.61 -0.12 -49.15
CA MET A 53 4.45 -0.09 -47.67
C MET A 53 3.38 -1.05 -47.12
N ARG A 54 2.45 -1.57 -47.94
CA ARG A 54 1.45 -2.55 -47.46
C ARG A 54 2.03 -3.96 -47.28
N ALA A 55 3.02 -4.34 -48.08
CA ALA A 55 3.66 -5.66 -47.99
C ALA A 55 4.47 -5.84 -46.69
N THR A 56 5.30 -4.86 -46.33
CA THR A 56 6.22 -4.95 -45.18
C THR A 56 5.50 -5.02 -43.82
N VAL A 57 4.32 -4.39 -43.70
CA VAL A 57 3.49 -4.43 -42.48
C VAL A 57 2.76 -5.77 -42.33
N GLN A 58 2.34 -6.42 -43.43
CA GLN A 58 1.72 -7.75 -43.36
C GLN A 58 2.74 -8.87 -43.09
N GLN A 59 4.01 -8.69 -43.46
CA GLN A 59 5.04 -9.72 -43.29
C GLN A 59 5.62 -9.78 -41.87
N THR A 60 5.55 -8.69 -41.09
CA THR A 60 6.02 -8.64 -39.69
C THR A 60 4.95 -9.05 -38.66
N LEU A 61 3.67 -9.11 -39.03
CA LEU A 61 2.58 -9.51 -38.13
C LEU A 61 2.42 -11.04 -37.93
N LYS A 62 3.20 -11.88 -38.63
CA LYS A 62 3.11 -13.35 -38.53
C LYS A 62 4.05 -14.00 -37.50
N VAL A 63 4.93 -13.26 -36.83
CA VAL A 63 5.93 -13.82 -35.88
C VAL A 63 5.91 -13.15 -34.50
N VAL A 64 4.70 -12.93 -33.96
CA VAL A 64 4.51 -12.83 -32.50
C VAL A 64 3.33 -13.71 -32.10
N LYS A 65 3.56 -15.02 -32.03
CA LYS A 65 2.66 -15.89 -31.26
C LYS A 65 2.65 -15.35 -29.83
N PRO A 66 1.49 -15.07 -29.21
CA PRO A 66 1.48 -14.72 -27.79
C PRO A 66 2.06 -15.91 -27.04
N ILE A 67 3.20 -15.71 -26.37
CA ILE A 67 3.72 -16.67 -25.41
C ILE A 67 2.76 -16.64 -24.22
N MET A 68 1.66 -17.40 -24.34
CA MET A 68 0.91 -17.83 -23.19
C MET A 68 1.87 -18.71 -22.40
N VAL A 69 2.55 -18.11 -21.41
CA VAL A 69 3.24 -18.87 -20.38
C VAL A 69 2.15 -19.51 -19.52
N THR A 70 1.55 -20.58 -20.04
CA THR A 70 0.74 -21.53 -19.29
C THR A 70 1.68 -22.24 -18.34
N LYS A 71 2.02 -21.56 -17.23
CA LYS A 71 2.54 -22.24 -16.05
C LYS A 71 1.57 -23.37 -15.77
N LYS A 72 2.06 -24.62 -15.74
CA LYS A 72 1.25 -25.78 -15.35
C LYS A 72 0.45 -25.41 -14.09
N PRO A 73 -0.83 -25.79 -14.00
CA PRO A 73 -1.58 -25.63 -12.75
C PRO A 73 -0.72 -26.20 -11.61
N ILE A 74 -0.53 -25.41 -10.55
CA ILE A 74 0.21 -25.88 -9.38
C ILE A 74 -0.71 -26.84 -8.65
N THR A 75 -0.65 -28.11 -9.05
CA THR A 75 -1.34 -29.23 -8.41
C THR A 75 -0.80 -29.37 -6.99
N GLY A 76 -1.66 -29.16 -5.98
CA GLY A 76 -1.30 -29.26 -4.56
C GLY A 76 -1.49 -28.00 -3.71
N CYS A 77 -2.05 -26.91 -4.25
CA CYS A 77 -2.43 -25.73 -3.45
C CYS A 77 -3.96 -25.55 -3.37
N LYS A 78 -4.47 -25.06 -2.23
CA LYS A 78 -5.86 -24.55 -2.16
C LYS A 78 -5.95 -23.29 -3.03
N PRO A 79 -6.89 -23.20 -3.99
CA PRO A 79 -7.11 -21.96 -4.75
C PRO A 79 -7.47 -20.80 -3.83
N ALA A 80 -6.96 -19.62 -4.15
CA ALA A 80 -7.24 -18.40 -3.42
C ALA A 80 -8.73 -18.03 -3.49
N GLU A 81 -9.32 -17.81 -2.32
CA GLU A 81 -10.65 -17.23 -2.18
C GLU A 81 -10.67 -15.80 -2.75
N LEU A 82 -11.79 -15.43 -3.38
CA LEU A 82 -11.99 -14.13 -4.03
C LEU A 82 -13.04 -13.32 -3.26
N PRO A 83 -13.05 -11.97 -3.38
CA PRO A 83 -14.11 -11.16 -2.78
C PRO A 83 -15.47 -11.57 -3.34
N ASP A 84 -16.46 -11.70 -2.46
CA ASP A 84 -17.84 -12.00 -2.84
C ASP A 84 -18.42 -10.83 -3.68
N GLN A 85 -18.66 -11.10 -4.97
CA GLN A 85 -19.13 -10.11 -5.94
C GLN A 85 -20.64 -9.83 -5.85
N ASP A 86 -21.42 -10.75 -5.26
CA ASP A 86 -22.86 -10.58 -5.09
C ASP A 86 -23.14 -9.76 -3.81
N LEU A 87 -22.43 -10.08 -2.72
CA LEU A 87 -22.38 -9.25 -1.52
C LEU A 87 -21.86 -7.84 -1.83
N TYR A 88 -20.81 -7.71 -2.65
CA TYR A 88 -20.33 -6.43 -3.15
C TYR A 88 -21.42 -5.59 -3.83
N ARG A 89 -22.20 -6.19 -4.75
CA ARG A 89 -23.31 -5.50 -5.42
C ARG A 89 -24.42 -5.10 -4.44
N LYS A 90 -24.76 -5.96 -3.48
CA LYS A 90 -25.75 -5.65 -2.43
C LYS A 90 -25.31 -4.48 -1.53
N ILE A 91 -24.02 -4.43 -1.14
CA ILE A 91 -23.47 -3.30 -0.36
C ILE A 91 -23.55 -1.98 -1.13
N LEU A 92 -23.30 -1.99 -2.45
CA LEU A 92 -23.40 -0.78 -3.27
C LEU A 92 -24.84 -0.26 -3.41
N GLN A 93 -25.84 -1.15 -3.35
CA GLN A 93 -27.26 -0.79 -3.34
C GLN A 93 -27.70 -0.26 -1.97
N ASP A 94 -27.37 -0.98 -0.90
CA ASP A 94 -27.77 -0.65 0.47
C ASP A 94 -26.71 -1.12 1.48
N HIS A 95 -25.73 -0.26 1.73
CA HIS A 95 -24.65 -0.51 2.67
C HIS A 95 -25.09 -0.55 4.14
N GLU A 96 -26.24 0.04 4.48
CA GLU A 96 -26.68 0.18 5.88
C GLU A 96 -27.18 -1.14 6.44
N LYS A 97 -27.81 -1.98 5.61
CA LYS A 97 -28.11 -3.39 5.92
C LYS A 97 -26.88 -4.25 6.26
N PHE A 98 -25.66 -3.77 5.98
CA PHE A 98 -24.40 -4.44 6.31
C PHE A 98 -23.64 -3.78 7.47
N ILE A 99 -24.26 -2.84 8.20
CA ILE A 99 -23.74 -2.26 9.43
C ILE A 99 -24.53 -2.85 10.61
N LEU A 100 -23.84 -3.54 11.52
CA LEU A 100 -24.44 -4.12 12.73
C LEU A 100 -24.57 -3.09 13.85
N LYS A 101 -23.56 -2.22 13.98
CA LYS A 101 -23.57 -1.07 14.89
C LYS A 101 -22.65 0.00 14.32
N ALA A 102 -23.14 1.24 14.29
CA ALA A 102 -22.35 2.41 13.95
C ALA A 102 -21.93 3.20 15.20
N PRO A 103 -20.73 3.80 15.20
CA PRO A 103 -20.35 4.80 16.19
C PRO A 103 -21.06 6.14 15.87
N LYS A 104 -21.02 7.11 16.79
CA LYS A 104 -21.55 8.46 16.51
C LYS A 104 -20.83 9.05 15.27
N PRO A 105 -21.57 9.62 14.29
CA PRO A 105 -20.97 10.20 13.09
C PRO A 105 -19.91 11.27 13.40
N PRO A 106 -18.94 11.52 12.49
CA PRO A 106 -17.89 12.48 12.75
C PRO A 106 -18.43 13.91 12.80
N SER A 107 -17.88 14.71 13.71
CA SER A 107 -18.23 16.13 13.85
C SER A 107 -18.00 16.89 12.53
N PRO A 108 -18.86 17.86 12.18
CA PRO A 108 -18.65 18.73 11.03
C PRO A 108 -17.25 19.37 11.03
N ASN A 109 -16.80 19.83 12.20
CA ASN A 109 -15.56 20.60 12.40
C ASN A 109 -14.29 19.74 12.36
N THR A 110 -14.40 18.42 12.45
CA THR A 110 -13.25 17.50 12.34
C THR A 110 -12.56 17.65 10.99
N THR A 111 -11.27 17.96 10.99
CA THR A 111 -10.47 18.16 9.77
C THR A 111 -10.23 16.85 9.02
N PHE A 112 -9.92 15.77 9.75
CA PHE A 112 -9.74 14.45 9.15
C PHE A 112 -10.25 13.30 10.01
N VAL A 113 -10.73 12.25 9.35
CA VAL A 113 -11.25 11.04 9.99
C VAL A 113 -10.26 9.90 9.79
N VAL A 114 -9.87 9.23 10.87
CA VAL A 114 -8.92 8.11 10.87
C VAL A 114 -9.68 6.78 10.91
N PHE A 115 -9.56 5.98 9.86
CA PHE A 115 -10.10 4.63 9.80
C PHE A 115 -9.02 3.62 10.08
N VAL A 116 -9.14 2.92 11.21
CA VAL A 116 -8.23 1.87 11.64
C VAL A 116 -8.83 0.53 11.28
N ILE A 117 -8.41 -0.03 10.15
CA ILE A 117 -8.95 -1.29 9.65
C ILE A 117 -8.36 -2.43 10.47
N HIS A 118 -9.21 -3.21 11.14
CA HIS A 118 -8.74 -4.29 12.01
C HIS A 118 -9.69 -5.49 12.05
N SER A 119 -9.30 -6.53 12.80
CA SER A 119 -10.14 -7.70 13.04
C SER A 119 -10.96 -7.53 14.32
N VAL A 120 -12.25 -7.88 14.27
CA VAL A 120 -13.20 -7.80 15.39
C VAL A 120 -12.68 -8.52 16.64
N ASN A 121 -12.05 -9.68 16.47
CA ASN A 121 -11.57 -10.55 17.54
C ASN A 121 -10.36 -9.98 18.33
N ASN A 122 -9.70 -8.94 17.82
CA ASN A 122 -8.47 -8.41 18.44
C ASN A 122 -8.73 -7.11 19.24
N THR A 123 -9.57 -7.23 20.26
CA THR A 123 -9.88 -6.15 21.23
C THR A 123 -8.63 -5.61 21.93
N LYS A 124 -7.69 -6.51 22.28
CA LYS A 124 -6.42 -6.14 22.94
C LYS A 124 -5.59 -5.17 22.10
N VAL A 125 -5.40 -5.43 20.81
CA VAL A 125 -4.65 -4.49 19.95
C VAL A 125 -5.41 -3.17 19.72
N ARG A 126 -6.75 -3.17 19.69
CA ARG A 126 -7.51 -1.90 19.70
C ARG A 126 -7.27 -1.11 20.99
N LYS A 127 -7.27 -1.76 22.16
CA LYS A 127 -6.93 -1.14 23.45
C LYS A 127 -5.51 -0.56 23.44
N GLU A 128 -4.50 -1.31 23.00
CA GLU A 128 -3.12 -0.79 22.87
C GLU A 128 -3.01 0.42 21.93
N ILE A 129 -3.83 0.49 20.88
CA ILE A 129 -3.89 1.64 19.96
C ILE A 129 -4.53 2.87 20.65
N ARG A 130 -5.64 2.68 21.37
CA ARG A 130 -6.29 3.74 22.17
C ARG A 130 -5.40 4.30 23.26
N GLU A 131 -4.60 3.47 23.91
CA GLU A 131 -3.66 3.86 24.98
C GLU A 131 -2.41 4.57 24.46
N THR A 132 -2.11 4.47 23.15
CA THR A 132 -0.94 5.08 22.50
C THR A 132 -1.32 6.23 21.58
N TRP A 133 -1.24 6.05 20.26
CA TRP A 133 -1.32 7.14 19.28
C TRP A 133 -2.72 7.69 19.01
N LEU A 134 -3.77 7.04 19.55
CA LEU A 134 -5.14 7.56 19.59
C LEU A 134 -5.55 8.08 20.98
N ASN A 135 -4.62 8.15 21.94
CA ASN A 135 -4.88 8.68 23.27
C ASN A 135 -4.94 10.23 23.22
N PRO A 136 -6.01 10.88 23.71
CA PRO A 136 -6.08 12.34 23.81
C PRO A 136 -4.93 12.96 24.62
N ASN A 137 -4.36 12.26 25.59
CA ASN A 137 -3.22 12.77 26.37
C ASN A 137 -1.90 12.74 25.59
N GLU A 138 -1.84 11.97 24.50
CA GLU A 138 -0.64 11.72 23.70
C GLU A 138 -0.68 12.39 22.31
N SER A 139 -1.86 12.83 21.85
CA SER A 139 -2.09 13.31 20.49
C SER A 139 -2.98 14.56 20.50
N LYS A 140 -2.40 15.73 20.20
CA LYS A 140 -3.07 17.03 20.25
C LYS A 140 -4.25 17.12 19.28
N VAL A 141 -4.13 16.55 18.08
CA VAL A 141 -5.20 16.53 17.06
C VAL A 141 -6.38 15.65 17.46
N ILE A 142 -6.15 14.61 18.27
CA ILE A 142 -7.25 13.84 18.88
C ILE A 142 -7.90 14.67 20.00
N ARG A 143 -7.08 15.23 20.89
CA ARG A 143 -7.54 16.01 22.05
C ARG A 143 -8.41 17.21 21.69
N ASN A 144 -8.09 17.91 20.61
CA ASN A 144 -8.82 19.09 20.16
C ASN A 144 -9.91 18.79 19.11
N GLY A 145 -10.17 17.51 18.78
CA GLY A 145 -11.18 17.10 17.81
C GLY A 145 -10.83 17.39 16.34
N SER A 146 -9.64 17.90 16.01
CA SER A 146 -9.18 18.06 14.62
C SER A 146 -9.16 16.71 13.88
N ALA A 147 -8.91 15.64 14.62
CA ALA A 147 -8.95 14.27 14.18
C ALA A 147 -9.93 13.45 15.05
N GLN A 148 -10.79 12.69 14.40
CA GLN A 148 -11.60 11.65 15.06
C GLN A 148 -11.28 10.30 14.43
N TYR A 149 -11.34 9.23 15.21
CA TYR A 149 -10.98 7.90 14.75
C TYR A 149 -12.13 6.91 14.90
N TYR A 150 -12.12 5.91 14.04
CA TYR A 150 -13.03 4.78 14.09
C TYR A 150 -12.29 3.50 13.73
N PHE A 151 -12.48 2.45 14.52
CA PHE A 151 -12.05 1.12 14.15
C PHE A 151 -13.08 0.50 13.21
N ILE A 152 -12.63 -0.07 12.10
CA ILE A 152 -13.50 -0.75 11.13
C ILE A 152 -13.26 -2.26 11.27
N VAL A 153 -14.31 -3.00 11.65
CA VAL A 153 -14.23 -4.44 11.94
C VAL A 153 -15.33 -5.23 11.22
N GLY A 154 -15.09 -6.53 11.04
CA GLY A 154 -16.05 -7.47 10.48
C GLY A 154 -17.07 -7.96 11.52
N LYS A 155 -17.76 -9.05 11.14
CA LYS A 155 -18.84 -9.67 11.89
C LYS A 155 -18.28 -10.30 13.18
N PRO A 156 -18.75 -9.91 14.38
CA PRO A 156 -18.38 -10.59 15.62
C PRO A 156 -18.94 -12.02 15.63
N ARG A 157 -18.40 -12.88 16.51
CA ARG A 157 -19.00 -14.19 16.78
C ARG A 157 -20.35 -14.06 17.50
N ASN A 158 -20.40 -13.24 18.55
CA ASN A 158 -21.63 -12.91 19.28
C ASN A 158 -22.03 -11.46 18.95
N PRO A 159 -23.14 -11.21 18.23
CA PRO A 159 -23.60 -9.87 17.86
C PRO A 159 -24.18 -9.08 19.04
N GLU A 160 -24.38 -9.71 20.19
CA GLU A 160 -24.74 -9.02 21.45
C GLU A 160 -23.53 -8.25 22.04
N ASN A 161 -22.30 -8.70 21.74
CA ASN A 161 -21.07 -8.15 22.32
C ASN A 161 -20.52 -6.91 21.58
N LEU A 162 -21.43 -6.02 21.14
CA LEU A 162 -21.13 -4.82 20.36
C LEU A 162 -20.94 -3.59 21.26
N PHE A 163 -20.01 -3.66 22.21
CA PHE A 163 -19.91 -2.67 23.29
C PHE A 163 -19.14 -1.40 22.93
N GLU A 164 -18.10 -1.49 22.11
CA GLU A 164 -17.20 -0.35 21.84
C GLU A 164 -17.95 0.76 21.08
N SER A 165 -17.73 2.03 21.47
CA SER A 165 -18.47 3.21 20.98
C SER A 165 -17.80 3.92 19.79
N ASP A 166 -16.55 3.55 19.51
CA ASP A 166 -15.65 4.06 18.48
C ASP A 166 -15.42 3.02 17.35
N VAL A 167 -16.24 1.98 17.30
CA VAL A 167 -16.13 0.87 16.33
C VAL A 167 -17.33 0.87 15.38
N LEU A 168 -17.05 0.83 14.07
CA LEU A 168 -18.00 0.47 13.03
C LEU A 168 -17.96 -1.06 12.84
N TYR A 169 -18.99 -1.75 13.30
CA TYR A 169 -19.13 -3.20 13.15
C TYR A 169 -19.90 -3.50 11.87
N THR A 170 -19.28 -4.23 10.95
CA THR A 170 -19.89 -4.63 9.67
C THR A 170 -20.33 -6.08 9.69
N ASN A 171 -21.37 -6.45 8.94
CA ASN A 171 -21.84 -7.83 8.78
C ASN A 171 -21.00 -8.61 7.74
N ILE A 172 -19.68 -8.45 7.77
CA ILE A 172 -18.72 -9.00 6.81
C ILE A 172 -17.81 -10.01 7.49
N SER A 173 -17.69 -11.21 6.91
CA SER A 173 -16.81 -12.26 7.45
C SER A 173 -15.34 -11.81 7.50
N GLU A 174 -14.64 -12.17 8.57
CA GLU A 174 -13.23 -11.80 8.80
C GLU A 174 -12.26 -12.70 8.00
N ILE A 175 -12.44 -12.72 6.68
CA ILE A 175 -11.51 -13.33 5.72
C ILE A 175 -10.83 -12.23 4.89
N TYR A 176 -9.56 -12.43 4.53
CA TYR A 176 -8.78 -11.41 3.79
C TYR A 176 -9.44 -10.95 2.49
N PRO A 177 -10.05 -11.82 1.64
CA PRO A 177 -10.69 -11.38 0.40
C PRO A 177 -11.87 -10.43 0.61
N ASN A 178 -12.54 -10.47 1.75
CA ASN A 178 -13.65 -9.57 2.07
C ASN A 178 -13.20 -8.25 2.74
N LEU A 179 -11.89 -8.02 2.88
CA LEU A 179 -11.34 -6.75 3.39
C LEU A 179 -11.82 -5.55 2.56
N VAL A 180 -11.84 -5.70 1.23
CA VAL A 180 -12.34 -4.68 0.29
C VAL A 180 -13.82 -4.34 0.52
N LEU A 181 -14.63 -5.29 0.99
CA LEU A 181 -16.06 -5.10 1.29
C LEU A 181 -16.25 -4.38 2.63
N LYS A 182 -15.45 -4.76 3.64
CA LYS A 182 -15.39 -4.09 4.95
C LYS A 182 -14.96 -2.62 4.80
N GLU A 183 -13.96 -2.33 3.97
CA GLU A 183 -13.57 -0.96 3.62
C GLU A 183 -14.66 -0.21 2.85
N LEU A 184 -15.31 -0.84 1.87
CA LEU A 184 -16.39 -0.23 1.08
C LEU A 184 -17.53 0.29 1.96
N ILE A 185 -18.01 -0.51 2.92
CA ILE A 185 -19.08 -0.11 3.85
C ILE A 185 -18.66 1.12 4.66
N ALA A 186 -17.43 1.13 5.20
CA ALA A 186 -16.92 2.25 5.97
C ALA A 186 -16.80 3.52 5.12
N TYR A 187 -16.36 3.41 3.86
CA TYR A 187 -16.25 4.55 2.95
C TYR A 187 -17.62 5.10 2.53
N LEU A 188 -18.61 4.24 2.28
CA LEU A 188 -20.00 4.64 1.99
C LEU A 188 -20.62 5.34 3.20
N TRP A 189 -20.48 4.76 4.40
CA TRP A 189 -20.91 5.37 5.65
C TRP A 189 -20.27 6.76 5.86
N LEU A 190 -18.97 6.90 5.60
CA LEU A 190 -18.28 8.19 5.76
C LEU A 190 -18.81 9.27 4.81
N VAL A 191 -18.99 8.97 3.51
CA VAL A 191 -19.47 9.98 2.54
C VAL A 191 -20.97 10.30 2.71
N LYS A 192 -21.75 9.39 3.32
CA LYS A 192 -23.11 9.69 3.78
C LYS A 192 -23.07 10.78 4.86
N HIS A 193 -22.24 10.63 5.88
CA HIS A 193 -22.26 11.48 7.07
C HIS A 193 -21.34 12.73 7.02
N LYS A 194 -20.27 12.74 6.22
CA LYS A 194 -19.32 13.86 6.15
C LYS A 194 -19.11 14.32 4.71
N LYS A 195 -19.10 15.64 4.48
CA LYS A 195 -19.00 16.25 3.13
C LYS A 195 -17.64 16.88 2.81
N ASN A 196 -16.92 17.36 3.83
CA ASN A 196 -15.65 18.07 3.74
C ASN A 196 -14.61 17.47 4.69
N GLY A 197 -13.32 17.76 4.47
CA GLY A 197 -12.20 17.16 5.20
C GLY A 197 -11.60 15.96 4.45
N GLN A 198 -10.74 15.20 5.14
CA GLN A 198 -10.03 14.06 4.57
C GLN A 198 -10.24 12.78 5.39
N MET A 199 -10.04 11.63 4.76
CA MET A 199 -10.05 10.32 5.40
C MET A 199 -8.64 9.73 5.36
N LEU A 200 -8.11 9.29 6.49
CA LEU A 200 -6.86 8.56 6.62
C LEU A 200 -7.15 7.08 6.92
N LYS A 201 -6.89 6.19 5.96
CA LYS A 201 -6.90 4.72 6.20
C LYS A 201 -5.60 4.32 6.86
N ILE A 202 -5.66 3.43 7.85
CA ILE A 202 -4.49 2.81 8.51
C ILE A 202 -4.75 1.32 8.75
N ASP A 203 -3.76 0.47 8.43
CA ASP A 203 -3.77 -0.95 8.80
C ASP A 203 -3.49 -1.12 10.30
N GLY A 204 -4.53 -1.36 11.10
CA GLY A 204 -4.43 -1.42 12.55
C GLY A 204 -3.54 -2.55 13.07
N LYS A 205 -3.34 -3.62 12.29
CA LYS A 205 -2.57 -4.81 12.72
C LYS A 205 -1.12 -4.47 13.04
N ASP A 206 -0.42 -3.84 12.10
CA ASP A 206 1.05 -3.68 12.15
C ASP A 206 1.50 -2.22 12.00
N THR A 207 0.59 -1.24 11.92
CA THR A 207 0.93 0.18 11.73
C THR A 207 0.79 1.02 13.01
N VAL A 208 1.71 1.97 13.22
CA VAL A 208 1.66 3.04 14.25
C VAL A 208 1.83 4.39 13.55
N ALA A 209 1.12 5.45 13.98
CA ALA A 209 1.16 6.74 13.31
C ALA A 209 1.30 7.92 14.30
N ASN A 210 2.21 8.86 14.02
CA ASN A 210 2.22 10.14 14.73
C ASN A 210 1.26 11.12 14.02
N LEU A 211 0.03 11.24 14.56
CA LEU A 211 -1.04 12.01 13.93
C LEU A 211 -0.81 13.54 13.98
N ASP A 212 -0.24 14.05 15.08
CA ASP A 212 0.12 15.47 15.22
C ASP A 212 1.12 15.89 14.14
N ARG A 213 2.10 15.02 13.87
CA ARG A 213 3.11 15.29 12.86
C ARG A 213 2.65 15.00 11.44
N LEU A 214 1.81 13.99 11.23
CA LEU A 214 1.14 13.85 9.95
C LEU A 214 0.38 15.14 9.63
N SER A 215 -0.35 15.68 10.61
CA SER A 215 -1.10 16.93 10.51
C SER A 215 -0.25 18.14 10.13
N SER A 216 0.94 18.30 10.72
CA SER A 216 1.84 19.41 10.37
C SER A 216 2.54 19.28 9.01
N GLN A 217 2.49 18.10 8.38
CA GLN A 217 3.18 17.83 7.11
C GLN A 217 2.24 17.67 5.89
N VAL A 218 0.92 17.57 6.11
CA VAL A 218 -0.06 17.43 5.02
C VAL A 218 -0.84 18.73 4.77
N LYS A 219 -1.29 18.92 3.53
CA LYS A 219 -2.12 20.08 3.17
C LYS A 219 -3.60 19.69 3.25
N TRP A 220 -4.37 20.37 4.11
CA TRP A 220 -5.78 20.02 4.33
C TRP A 220 -6.72 20.36 3.16
N ASN A 221 -6.32 21.30 2.29
CA ASN A 221 -7.00 21.63 1.04
C ASN A 221 -6.57 20.77 -0.17
N GLU A 222 -5.69 19.78 0.03
CA GLU A 222 -5.19 18.89 -1.03
C GLU A 222 -6.34 18.19 -1.78
N GLN A 223 -6.22 18.11 -3.11
CA GLN A 223 -7.21 17.46 -3.99
C GLN A 223 -6.71 16.11 -4.54
N LYS A 224 -5.48 15.70 -4.17
CA LYS A 224 -4.87 14.42 -4.54
C LYS A 224 -4.94 13.44 -3.37
N ILE A 225 -5.00 12.15 -3.68
CA ILE A 225 -4.78 11.11 -2.66
C ILE A 225 -3.30 11.17 -2.24
N SER A 226 -3.04 11.32 -0.96
CA SER A 226 -1.69 11.45 -0.39
C SER A 226 -1.24 10.15 0.26
N CYS A 227 -0.12 9.57 -0.19
CA CYS A 227 0.30 8.23 0.21
C CYS A 227 1.74 7.91 -0.19
N LEU A 228 2.24 6.73 0.19
CA LEU A 228 3.34 6.09 -0.52
C LEU A 228 2.83 5.61 -1.90
N LEU A 229 3.24 6.29 -2.96
CA LEU A 229 2.85 5.97 -4.34
C LEU A 229 3.69 4.79 -4.87
N TRP A 230 3.04 3.80 -5.45
CA TRP A 230 3.70 2.70 -6.16
C TRP A 230 3.78 2.98 -7.67
N ASP A 231 4.48 2.13 -8.39
CA ASP A 231 4.51 2.12 -9.85
C ASP A 231 3.56 1.06 -10.41
N PRO A 232 3.29 1.02 -11.72
CA PRO A 232 2.42 0.00 -12.30
C PRO A 232 3.01 -1.40 -12.10
N VAL A 233 2.29 -2.27 -11.38
CA VAL A 233 2.68 -3.66 -11.12
C VAL A 233 1.69 -4.61 -11.82
N GLN A 234 2.17 -5.77 -12.26
CA GLN A 234 1.32 -6.79 -12.87
C GLN A 234 0.41 -7.45 -11.81
N PRO A 235 -0.89 -7.69 -12.10
CA PRO A 235 -1.77 -8.46 -11.24
C PRO A 235 -1.21 -9.88 -11.03
N ASN A 236 -1.25 -10.38 -9.80
CA ASN A 236 -0.80 -11.74 -9.54
C ASN A 236 -1.79 -12.75 -10.14
N ARG A 237 -1.33 -13.56 -11.10
CA ARG A 237 -2.13 -14.58 -11.79
C ARG A 237 -1.91 -16.00 -11.25
N ASN A 238 -1.12 -16.18 -10.19
CA ASN A 238 -0.96 -17.46 -9.53
C ASN A 238 -2.17 -17.75 -8.62
N ILE A 239 -2.96 -18.76 -8.95
CA ILE A 239 -4.15 -19.19 -8.20
C ILE A 239 -3.87 -19.56 -6.74
N CYS A 240 -2.63 -19.92 -6.39
CA CYS A 240 -2.23 -20.23 -5.02
C CYS A 240 -1.92 -19.00 -4.17
N SER A 241 -1.89 -17.80 -4.76
CA SER A 241 -1.51 -16.58 -4.04
C SER A 241 -2.71 -15.93 -3.35
N PRO A 242 -2.63 -15.50 -2.08
CA PRO A 242 -3.70 -14.73 -1.44
C PRO A 242 -3.98 -13.37 -2.12
N TRP A 243 -3.12 -12.95 -3.07
CA TRP A 243 -3.31 -11.75 -3.91
C TRP A 243 -3.69 -12.10 -5.35
N TYR A 244 -4.17 -13.32 -5.61
CA TYR A 244 -4.63 -13.75 -6.93
C TYR A 244 -5.76 -12.85 -7.43
N VAL A 245 -5.60 -12.33 -8.65
CA VAL A 245 -6.65 -11.60 -9.35
C VAL A 245 -6.90 -12.27 -10.70
N PRO A 246 -8.10 -12.82 -10.95
CA PRO A 246 -8.44 -13.46 -12.21
C PRO A 246 -8.65 -12.40 -13.31
N LEU A 247 -8.51 -12.80 -14.58
CA LEU A 247 -8.75 -11.93 -15.73
C LEU A 247 -10.18 -11.35 -15.72
N LYS A 248 -11.18 -12.15 -15.29
CA LYS A 248 -12.59 -11.71 -15.16
C LYS A 248 -12.80 -10.52 -14.21
N HIS A 249 -11.98 -10.36 -13.18
CA HIS A 249 -12.09 -9.21 -12.26
C HIS A 249 -11.20 -8.04 -12.72
N TYR A 250 -10.06 -8.33 -13.35
CA TYR A 250 -9.17 -7.31 -13.90
C TYR A 250 -8.37 -7.84 -15.11
N TYR A 251 -8.75 -7.41 -16.31
CA TYR A 251 -8.19 -7.93 -17.57
C TYR A 251 -6.93 -7.21 -18.06
N LYS A 252 -6.63 -6.00 -17.56
CA LYS A 252 -5.46 -5.23 -18.00
C LYS A 252 -4.14 -5.88 -17.51
N PRO A 253 -3.01 -5.69 -18.22
CA PRO A 253 -1.73 -6.34 -17.88
C PRO A 253 -1.05 -5.74 -16.64
N VAL A 254 -1.34 -4.48 -16.29
CA VAL A 254 -0.78 -3.78 -15.12
C VAL A 254 -1.86 -2.99 -14.39
N TYR A 255 -1.69 -2.79 -13.08
CA TYR A 255 -2.48 -1.86 -12.29
C TYR A 255 -2.04 -0.40 -12.53
N PRO A 256 -2.94 0.60 -12.45
CA PRO A 256 -2.53 1.99 -12.34
C PRO A 256 -1.88 2.22 -10.96
N ARG A 257 -0.76 2.95 -10.87
CA ARG A 257 0.13 3.29 -9.72
C ARG A 257 -0.31 3.21 -8.23
N TYR A 258 -1.61 3.20 -7.92
CA TYR A 258 -2.21 3.02 -6.59
C TYR A 258 -1.56 3.83 -5.43
N CYS A 259 -1.68 3.34 -4.21
CA CYS A 259 -1.10 3.80 -2.95
C CYS A 259 -0.86 2.56 -2.09
N GLY A 260 0.24 2.48 -1.35
CA GLY A 260 0.52 1.32 -0.51
C GLY A 260 -0.46 1.18 0.66
N GLY A 261 -0.96 -0.04 0.89
CA GLY A 261 -1.96 -0.39 1.89
C GLY A 261 -1.78 0.11 3.33
N PRO A 262 -0.56 0.22 3.93
CA PRO A 262 -0.38 0.56 5.35
C PRO A 262 -1.11 1.80 5.80
N ALA A 263 -1.05 2.85 4.98
CA ALA A 263 -1.83 4.06 5.16
C ALA A 263 -1.91 4.88 3.86
N TYR A 264 -3.05 5.53 3.66
CA TYR A 264 -3.25 6.53 2.62
C TYR A 264 -4.33 7.52 3.03
N MET A 265 -4.25 8.74 2.51
CA MET A 265 -5.18 9.81 2.85
C MET A 265 -5.94 10.30 1.61
N ILE A 266 -7.27 10.25 1.65
CA ILE A 266 -8.18 10.60 0.55
C ILE A 266 -9.06 11.79 0.98
N PRO A 267 -9.07 12.91 0.24
CA PRO A 267 -10.05 13.97 0.46
C PRO A 267 -11.48 13.45 0.25
N ILE A 268 -12.41 13.73 1.17
CA ILE A 268 -13.74 13.08 1.18
C ILE A 268 -14.53 13.34 -0.11
N ARG A 269 -14.37 14.53 -0.72
CA ARG A 269 -14.93 14.86 -2.05
C ARG A 269 -14.41 13.94 -3.16
N GLN A 270 -13.16 13.49 -3.08
CA GLN A 270 -12.56 12.56 -4.03
C GLN A 270 -12.96 11.11 -3.70
N LEU A 271 -13.08 10.74 -2.42
CA LEU A 271 -13.61 9.44 -2.01
C LEU A 271 -15.01 9.21 -2.61
N LYS A 272 -15.89 10.22 -2.56
CA LYS A 272 -17.21 10.17 -3.21
C LYS A 272 -17.12 9.88 -4.72
N LYS A 273 -16.15 10.46 -5.43
CA LYS A 273 -15.91 10.21 -6.87
C LYS A 273 -15.31 8.84 -7.17
N LEU A 274 -14.50 8.28 -6.27
CA LEU A 274 -14.03 6.90 -6.37
C LEU A 274 -15.23 5.94 -6.27
N LEU A 275 -16.09 6.14 -5.27
CA LEU A 275 -17.24 5.30 -4.99
C LEU A 275 -18.30 5.36 -6.13
N SER A 276 -18.48 6.50 -6.79
CA SER A 276 -19.39 6.61 -7.96
C SER A 276 -18.95 5.83 -9.20
N HIS A 277 -17.76 5.22 -9.20
CA HIS A 277 -17.31 4.29 -10.24
C HIS A 277 -17.22 2.83 -9.77
N ALA A 278 -17.56 2.54 -8.51
CA ALA A 278 -17.43 1.22 -7.91
C ALA A 278 -18.31 0.17 -8.61
N SER A 279 -19.59 0.47 -8.85
CA SER A 279 -20.55 -0.43 -9.52
C SER A 279 -20.11 -0.92 -10.91
N ASN A 280 -19.26 -0.17 -11.60
CA ASN A 280 -18.78 -0.50 -12.95
C ASN A 280 -17.54 -1.43 -12.95
N HIS A 281 -17.11 -1.94 -11.79
CA HIS A 281 -15.90 -2.74 -11.64
C HIS A 281 -16.10 -3.87 -10.61
N SER A 282 -15.54 -5.06 -10.87
CA SER A 282 -15.44 -6.13 -9.88
C SER A 282 -14.54 -5.73 -8.71
N ALA A 283 -14.92 -6.09 -7.49
CA ALA A 283 -14.08 -5.92 -6.32
C ALA A 283 -12.82 -6.81 -6.43
N LEU A 284 -11.66 -6.24 -6.10
CA LEU A 284 -10.38 -6.94 -6.12
C LEU A 284 -9.95 -7.34 -4.71
N VAL A 285 -9.27 -8.48 -4.58
CA VAL A 285 -8.69 -8.98 -3.33
C VAL A 285 -7.61 -8.04 -2.75
N VAL A 286 -7.02 -7.21 -3.62
CA VAL A 286 -6.01 -6.21 -3.28
C VAL A 286 -6.71 -4.86 -3.17
N GLU A 287 -7.06 -4.46 -1.95
CA GLU A 287 -8.00 -3.38 -1.68
C GLU A 287 -7.41 -1.99 -1.96
N ASP A 288 -6.12 -1.81 -1.64
CA ASP A 288 -5.39 -0.57 -1.89
C ASP A 288 -5.29 -0.27 -3.40
N VAL A 289 -5.00 -1.28 -4.22
CA VAL A 289 -5.07 -1.26 -5.68
C VAL A 289 -6.48 -0.95 -6.18
N PHE A 290 -7.52 -1.54 -5.57
CA PHE A 290 -8.90 -1.32 -6.01
C PHE A 290 -9.31 0.14 -5.87
N PHE A 291 -9.27 0.69 -4.66
CA PHE A 291 -9.72 2.05 -4.39
C PHE A 291 -8.76 3.10 -4.97
N THR A 292 -7.47 3.02 -4.64
CA THR A 292 -6.50 4.08 -4.96
C THR A 292 -5.81 3.90 -6.31
N GLY A 293 -5.88 2.70 -6.91
CA GLY A 293 -5.39 2.38 -8.24
C GLY A 293 -6.48 2.49 -9.30
N VAL A 294 -7.40 1.52 -9.31
CA VAL A 294 -8.42 1.30 -10.34
C VAL A 294 -9.50 2.38 -10.30
N LEU A 295 -10.22 2.52 -9.17
CA LEU A 295 -11.30 3.49 -9.05
C LEU A 295 -10.76 4.93 -9.14
N ALA A 296 -9.63 5.23 -8.51
CA ALA A 296 -9.01 6.56 -8.63
C ALA A 296 -8.57 6.89 -10.06
N PHE A 297 -8.05 5.92 -10.84
CA PHE A 297 -7.73 6.14 -12.26
C PHE A 297 -8.98 6.45 -13.08
N LYS A 298 -10.06 5.70 -12.87
CA LYS A 298 -11.35 5.89 -13.54
C LYS A 298 -12.00 7.24 -13.18
N ALA A 299 -11.95 7.62 -11.90
CA ALA A 299 -12.38 8.90 -11.37
C ALA A 299 -11.51 10.10 -11.79
N ARG A 300 -10.42 9.87 -12.54
CA ARG A 300 -9.37 10.87 -12.87
C ARG A 300 -8.77 11.54 -11.62
N VAL A 301 -8.80 10.88 -10.47
CA VAL A 301 -8.24 11.36 -9.20
C VAL A 301 -6.74 11.07 -9.16
N LYS A 302 -5.97 12.16 -9.11
CA LYS A 302 -4.50 12.14 -9.05
C LYS A 302 -4.01 11.67 -7.66
N ARG A 303 -2.89 10.96 -7.64
CA ARG A 303 -2.13 10.62 -6.42
C ARG A 303 -0.97 11.59 -6.24
N LYS A 304 -0.54 11.77 -4.99
CA LYS A 304 0.63 12.54 -4.58
C LYS A 304 1.54 11.63 -3.77
N ASN A 305 2.77 11.43 -4.24
CA ASN A 305 3.75 10.67 -3.49
C ASN A 305 4.23 11.49 -2.28
N LEU A 306 3.84 11.07 -1.09
CA LEU A 306 4.37 11.52 0.20
C LEU A 306 5.13 10.37 0.87
N GLY A 307 5.86 9.57 0.08
CA GLY A 307 6.59 8.39 0.55
C GLY A 307 7.42 8.65 1.80
N GLU A 308 8.15 9.77 1.91
CA GLU A 308 8.92 10.10 3.13
C GLU A 308 8.10 10.13 4.43
N ILE A 309 6.79 10.42 4.35
CA ILE A 309 5.87 10.47 5.50
C ILE A 309 5.20 9.10 5.71
N PHE A 310 4.90 8.37 4.63
CA PHE A 310 4.14 7.11 4.65
C PHE A 310 4.99 5.82 4.58
N ARG A 311 6.30 5.92 4.36
CA ARG A 311 7.23 4.79 4.11
C ARG A 311 8.15 4.51 5.30
N THR A 312 7.79 4.92 6.51
CA THR A 312 8.72 4.81 7.65
C THR A 312 8.79 3.38 8.18
N TYR A 313 9.60 2.57 7.50
CA TYR A 313 10.13 1.30 7.95
C TYR A 313 11.04 1.53 9.15
N CYS A 314 10.87 0.74 10.22
CA CYS A 314 12.01 0.50 11.11
C CYS A 314 12.82 -0.66 10.49
N PRO A 315 14.07 -0.45 10.03
CA PRO A 315 14.81 -1.46 9.28
C PRO A 315 15.18 -2.67 10.14
N GLN A 316 15.12 -3.86 9.55
CA GLN A 316 15.78 -5.07 10.07
C GLN A 316 17.11 -5.29 9.36
N ARG A 317 18.13 -5.80 10.06
CA ARG A 317 19.27 -6.48 9.43
C ARG A 317 19.09 -8.01 9.51
N LYS A 318 19.34 -8.67 8.37
CA LYS A 318 19.31 -10.12 8.09
C LYS A 318 19.41 -11.04 9.33
N ALA A 319 18.31 -11.70 9.67
CA ALA A 319 18.32 -13.02 10.31
C ALA A 319 17.95 -14.06 9.24
N LYS A 320 18.72 -15.15 9.09
CA LYS A 320 18.58 -16.10 7.96
C LYS A 320 17.32 -16.96 8.00
N THR A 321 16.63 -17.02 9.14
CA THR A 321 15.47 -17.89 9.36
C THR A 321 14.61 -17.33 10.50
N LEU A 322 13.45 -16.73 10.19
CA LEU A 322 12.21 -16.77 11.00
C LEU A 322 11.07 -16.03 10.28
N LYS A 323 9.82 -16.31 10.68
CA LYS A 323 8.59 -15.80 10.03
C LYS A 323 8.50 -14.26 10.06
N ILE A 324 8.18 -13.67 8.91
CA ILE A 324 8.18 -12.21 8.69
C ILE A 324 7.00 -11.54 9.39
N PHE A 325 7.25 -10.77 10.46
CA PHE A 325 6.35 -9.73 10.95
C PHE A 325 7.05 -8.36 10.85
N GLN A 326 6.54 -7.50 9.97
CA GLN A 326 7.05 -6.14 9.75
C GLN A 326 6.10 -5.11 10.34
N ARG A 327 6.46 -4.49 11.47
CA ARG A 327 5.76 -3.31 11.98
C ARG A 327 6.18 -2.07 11.20
N ARG A 328 5.20 -1.21 10.89
CA ARG A 328 5.34 -0.03 10.03
C ARG A 328 4.99 1.23 10.83
N ALA A 329 5.77 2.29 10.67
CA ALA A 329 5.46 3.59 11.24
C ALA A 329 5.00 4.56 10.14
N ILE A 330 4.22 5.57 10.52
CA ILE A 330 3.83 6.72 9.69
C ILE A 330 4.26 8.01 10.42
N ALA A 331 4.87 8.95 9.69
CA ALA A 331 5.37 10.25 10.18
C ALA A 331 6.53 10.17 11.23
N CYS A 332 7.52 9.29 11.00
CA CYS A 332 8.79 9.19 11.76
C CYS A 332 9.85 10.23 11.27
N SER A 333 10.85 10.58 12.11
CA SER A 333 11.66 11.83 11.97
C SER A 333 12.55 11.87 10.72
N LYS A 334 12.87 13.09 10.25
CA LYS A 334 13.75 13.29 9.09
C LYS A 334 15.18 13.44 9.57
N SER A 335 15.82 12.35 10.00
CA SER A 335 17.28 12.39 10.10
C SER A 335 17.86 12.39 8.69
N LYS A 336 18.49 13.51 8.28
CA LYS A 336 19.33 13.53 7.07
C LYS A 336 20.58 12.63 7.21
N LYS A 337 20.92 12.17 8.41
CA LYS A 337 21.94 11.14 8.62
C LYS A 337 21.28 9.78 8.44
N MET A 338 21.61 9.10 7.34
CA MET A 338 21.38 7.67 7.17
C MET A 338 22.03 6.96 8.36
N VAL A 339 21.23 6.47 9.31
CA VAL A 339 21.76 5.92 10.57
C VAL A 339 22.50 4.62 10.29
N THR A 340 23.82 4.71 10.25
CA THR A 340 24.71 3.58 10.04
C THR A 340 24.59 2.58 11.20
N SER A 341 24.05 1.41 10.86
CA SER A 341 24.20 0.11 11.54
C SER A 341 23.73 -0.09 13.00
N VAL A 342 23.55 0.92 13.85
CA VAL A 342 23.34 0.69 15.30
C VAL A 342 21.85 0.63 15.72
N LEU A 343 20.96 1.45 15.13
CA LEU A 343 19.54 1.48 15.56
C LEU A 343 18.62 0.45 14.84
N SER A 344 19.07 -0.19 13.75
CA SER A 344 18.31 -1.21 12.99
C SER A 344 18.08 -2.57 13.70
N ARG A 345 18.42 -2.68 14.98
CA ARG A 345 18.10 -3.84 15.84
C ARG A 345 16.90 -3.60 16.76
N HIS A 346 16.46 -2.35 16.91
CA HIS A 346 15.67 -1.94 18.08
C HIS A 346 14.15 -1.91 17.92
N CYS A 347 13.55 -2.33 16.80
CA CYS A 347 12.07 -2.45 16.69
C CYS A 347 11.54 -3.89 16.61
N TYR A 348 12.43 -4.88 16.48
CA TYR A 348 12.05 -6.24 16.04
C TYR A 348 11.12 -6.97 17.01
N ASN A 349 11.39 -6.86 18.33
CA ASN A 349 10.61 -7.50 19.40
C ASN A 349 9.75 -6.51 20.21
N ARG A 350 9.70 -5.24 19.81
CA ARG A 350 9.15 -4.15 20.63
C ARG A 350 7.62 -4.11 20.60
N LYS A 351 6.99 -4.00 21.78
CA LYS A 351 5.54 -3.82 21.92
C LYS A 351 5.10 -2.50 21.27
N ARG A 352 3.79 -2.37 20.98
CA ARG A 352 3.27 -1.20 20.26
C ARG A 352 3.61 0.12 20.97
N LYS A 353 3.53 0.09 22.31
CA LYS A 353 3.94 1.17 23.21
C LYS A 353 5.37 1.64 22.97
N GLU A 354 6.33 0.72 22.92
CA GLU A 354 7.74 1.10 22.76
C GLU A 354 8.08 1.68 21.37
N ILE A 355 7.31 1.32 20.32
CA ILE A 355 7.39 1.97 19.00
C ILE A 355 6.75 3.37 19.05
N TRP A 356 5.66 3.53 19.80
CA TRP A 356 5.06 4.83 20.07
C TRP A 356 6.02 5.75 20.82
N ASP A 357 6.70 5.27 21.86
CA ASP A 357 7.66 6.04 22.65
C ASP A 357 8.81 6.59 21.77
N LEU A 358 9.31 5.79 20.81
CA LEU A 358 10.30 6.22 19.82
C LEU A 358 9.75 7.28 18.82
N LEU A 359 8.46 7.21 18.47
CA LEU A 359 7.80 8.18 17.59
C LEU A 359 7.46 9.50 18.31
N LYS A 360 7.09 9.42 19.59
CA LYS A 360 6.79 10.56 20.46
C LYS A 360 8.06 11.38 20.74
N ASN A 361 9.14 10.69 21.10
CA ASN A 361 10.41 11.33 21.50
C ASN A 361 11.27 11.78 20.30
N GLY A 362 10.78 11.65 19.06
CA GLY A 362 11.50 12.03 17.84
C GLY A 362 12.72 11.17 17.48
N THR A 363 13.02 10.13 18.27
CA THR A 363 14.20 9.26 18.12
C THR A 363 14.07 8.23 17.01
N CYS A 364 12.83 7.90 16.60
CA CYS A 364 12.59 7.29 15.29
C CYS A 364 13.05 8.27 14.20
N THR A 365 14.06 7.87 13.41
CA THR A 365 14.88 8.71 12.51
C THR A 365 15.00 8.14 11.11
#